data_AF-A0A7S0S0D9-F1
#
_entry.id   AF-A0A7S0S0D9-F1
#
_cell.length_a   1.000
_cell.length_b   1.000
_cell.length_c   1.000
_cell.angle_alpha   90.00
_cell.angle_beta   90.00
_cell.angle_gamma   90.00
#
_symmetry.space_group_name_H-M   'P 1'
#
loop_
_entity.id
_entity.type
_entity.pdbx_description
1 polymer ?
#
loop_
_entity_poly.entity_id
_entity_poly.type
_entity_poly.pdbx_seq_one_letter_code
_entity_poly.pdbx_strand_id
1 'polypeptide(L)'
;MPRDIDALEAVPDAKLQALDKAYLERHHIDKLLNDLMINLITLKPQDPIQYMIDAVAYNSDYAKQDPITGLPEHRRAKLADVFRVIDKDGHGKVALGHLQAYATKHGGSSLGDEELASMFADFHPGEDNLVTLEQFLLFFSRVSRTIPNAAFDELVAELMA
;
A
#
# COMPACT_ATOMS: atom_id res chain seq x y z
N MET A 1 -45.86 -11.92 -16.80
CA MET A 1 -44.65 -12.76 -16.97
C MET A 1 -44.12 -13.07 -15.58
N PRO A 2 -43.73 -14.33 -15.28
CA PRO A 2 -43.07 -14.64 -14.01
C PRO A 2 -41.81 -13.78 -13.90
N ARG A 3 -41.55 -13.19 -12.74
CA ARG A 3 -40.31 -12.44 -12.51
C ARG A 3 -39.23 -13.46 -12.12
N ASP A 4 -37.97 -13.26 -12.50
CA ASP A 4 -36.90 -14.21 -12.21
C ASP A 4 -36.74 -14.53 -10.70
N ILE A 5 -37.20 -13.62 -9.82
CA ILE A 5 -37.27 -13.85 -8.37
C ILE A 5 -38.25 -14.96 -7.95
N ASP A 6 -39.25 -15.27 -8.78
CA ASP A 6 -40.26 -16.30 -8.53
C ASP A 6 -39.67 -17.72 -8.79
N ALA A 7 -38.44 -17.82 -9.32
CA ALA A 7 -37.71 -19.06 -9.59
C ALA A 7 -36.64 -19.42 -8.53
N LEU A 8 -36.47 -18.59 -7.49
CA LEU A 8 -35.54 -18.89 -6.39
C LEU A 8 -36.22 -19.82 -5.38
N GLU A 9 -35.76 -21.08 -5.31
CA GLU A 9 -36.15 -21.97 -4.21
C GLU A 9 -35.65 -21.37 -2.89
N ALA A 10 -36.56 -21.14 -1.94
CA ALA A 10 -36.21 -20.69 -0.61
C ALA A 10 -35.35 -21.77 0.08
N VAL A 11 -34.07 -21.46 0.30
CA VAL A 11 -33.19 -22.33 1.09
C VAL A 11 -33.69 -22.31 2.54
N PRO A 12 -33.98 -23.47 3.17
CA PRO A 12 -34.39 -23.50 4.57
C PRO A 12 -33.29 -22.92 5.49
N ASP A 13 -33.67 -22.14 6.49
CA ASP A 13 -32.75 -21.44 7.42
C ASP A 13 -31.67 -22.37 8.01
N ALA A 14 -32.03 -23.62 8.34
CA ALA A 14 -31.09 -24.60 8.86
C ALA A 14 -29.99 -25.01 7.86
N LYS A 15 -30.33 -25.06 6.56
CA LYS A 15 -29.37 -25.36 5.49
C LYS A 15 -28.46 -24.16 5.24
N LEU A 16 -28.98 -22.94 5.34
CA LEU A 16 -28.17 -21.71 5.26
C LEU A 16 -27.14 -21.65 6.39
N GLN A 17 -27.56 -21.88 7.64
CA GLN A 17 -26.66 -21.94 8.80
C GLN A 17 -25.55 -22.99 8.65
N ALA A 18 -25.87 -24.16 8.12
CA ALA A 18 -24.88 -25.20 7.87
C ALA A 18 -23.86 -24.80 6.80
N LEU A 19 -24.30 -24.12 5.74
CA LEU A 19 -23.42 -23.59 4.69
C LEU A 19 -22.51 -22.48 5.23
N ASP A 20 -23.04 -21.55 6.03
CA ASP A 20 -22.28 -20.47 6.65
C ASP A 20 -21.20 -21.03 7.58
N LYS A 21 -21.55 -22.00 8.43
CA LYS A 21 -20.60 -22.66 9.32
C LYS A 21 -19.50 -23.38 8.54
N ALA A 22 -19.85 -24.12 7.50
CA ALA A 22 -18.89 -24.81 6.65
C ALA A 22 -17.94 -23.81 5.95
N TYR A 23 -18.45 -22.64 5.55
CA TYR A 23 -17.64 -21.58 4.95
C TYR A 23 -16.65 -20.99 5.97
N LEU A 24 -17.11 -20.63 7.17
CA LEU A 24 -16.26 -20.10 8.25
C LEU A 24 -15.14 -21.07 8.63
N GLU A 25 -15.49 -22.35 8.80
CA GLU A 25 -14.53 -23.42 9.13
C GLU A 25 -13.52 -23.65 8.01
N ARG A 26 -14.00 -23.76 6.76
CA ARG A 26 -13.14 -24.00 5.58
C ARG A 26 -12.12 -22.90 5.37
N HIS A 27 -12.52 -21.65 5.60
CA HIS A 27 -11.67 -20.48 5.36
C HIS A 27 -10.98 -19.97 6.64
N HIS A 28 -11.16 -20.66 7.78
CA HIS A 28 -10.58 -20.29 9.08
C HIS A 28 -10.80 -18.81 9.44
N ILE A 29 -11.99 -18.28 9.12
CA ILE A 29 -12.28 -16.84 9.21
C ILE A 29 -12.17 -16.33 10.65
N ASP A 30 -12.63 -17.12 11.64
CA ASP A 30 -12.53 -16.76 13.05
C ASP A 30 -11.08 -16.57 13.50
N LYS A 31 -10.19 -17.47 13.05
CA LYS A 31 -8.75 -17.36 13.34
C LYS A 31 -8.17 -16.11 12.68
N LEU A 32 -8.49 -15.89 11.40
CA LEU A 32 -8.01 -14.72 10.66
C LEU A 32 -8.46 -13.40 11.32
N LEU A 33 -9.74 -13.31 11.71
CA LEU A 33 -10.26 -12.13 12.41
C LEU A 33 -9.60 -11.95 13.78
N ASN A 34 -9.44 -13.01 14.56
CA ASN A 34 -8.77 -12.96 15.84
C ASN A 34 -7.31 -12.48 15.70
N ASP A 35 -6.57 -13.04 14.75
CA ASP A 35 -5.17 -12.67 14.50
C ASP A 35 -5.07 -11.20 14.04
N LEU A 36 -5.97 -10.74 13.17
CA LEU A 36 -6.08 -9.33 12.79
C LEU A 36 -6.29 -8.43 14.01
N MET A 37 -7.27 -8.75 14.86
CA MET A 37 -7.59 -7.93 16.04
C MET A 37 -6.43 -7.89 17.04
N ILE A 38 -5.80 -9.03 17.30
CA ILE A 38 -4.59 -9.10 18.15
C ILE A 38 -3.48 -8.24 17.55
N ASN A 39 -3.23 -8.35 16.25
CA ASN A 39 -2.17 -7.61 15.58
C ASN A 39 -2.43 -6.09 15.58
N LEU A 40 -3.67 -5.64 15.39
CA LEU A 40 -4.01 -4.23 15.47
C LEU A 40 -3.72 -3.63 16.85
N ILE A 41 -4.00 -4.38 17.93
CA ILE A 41 -3.78 -3.93 19.31
C ILE A 41 -2.29 -3.98 19.68
N THR A 42 -1.59 -5.02 19.25
CA THR A 42 -0.19 -5.28 19.63
C THR A 42 0.80 -4.47 18.79
N LEU A 43 0.64 -4.48 17.47
CA LEU A 43 1.53 -3.79 16.53
C LEU A 43 1.20 -2.30 16.40
N LYS A 44 -0.07 -1.92 16.60
CA LYS A 44 -0.57 -0.54 16.43
C LYS A 44 -0.08 0.09 15.11
N PRO A 45 -0.41 -0.51 13.96
CA PRO A 45 0.01 -0.01 12.65
C PRO A 45 -0.39 1.46 12.47
N GLN A 46 0.45 2.23 11.79
CA GLN A 46 0.16 3.65 11.50
C GLN A 46 -1.05 3.81 10.59
N ASP A 47 -1.26 2.87 9.66
CA ASP A 47 -2.45 2.77 8.83
C ASP A 47 -3.15 1.43 9.08
N PRO A 48 -4.09 1.37 10.05
CA PRO A 48 -4.80 0.15 10.40
C PRO A 48 -5.60 -0.45 9.24
N ILE A 49 -6.15 0.39 8.36
CA ILE A 49 -6.98 -0.08 7.25
C ILE A 49 -6.11 -0.73 6.18
N GLN A 50 -5.01 -0.08 5.80
CA GLN A 50 -4.05 -0.68 4.87
C GLN A 50 -3.43 -1.95 5.45
N TYR A 51 -3.13 -1.99 6.75
CA TYR A 51 -2.67 -3.22 7.42
C TYR A 51 -3.68 -4.37 7.25
N MET A 52 -4.97 -4.11 7.48
CA MET A 52 -6.00 -5.14 7.32
C MET A 52 -6.13 -5.61 5.87
N ILE A 53 -6.10 -4.68 4.91
CA ILE A 53 -6.13 -5.00 3.47
C ILE A 53 -4.97 -5.95 3.12
N ASP A 54 -3.75 -5.58 3.52
CA ASP A 54 -2.56 -6.37 3.20
C ASP A 54 -2.51 -7.69 3.97
N ALA A 55 -2.99 -7.73 5.22
CA ALA A 55 -3.03 -8.93 6.01
C ALA A 55 -4.01 -9.96 5.45
N VAL A 56 -5.13 -9.49 4.87
CA VAL A 56 -6.08 -10.36 4.16
C VAL A 56 -5.53 -10.79 2.80
N ALA A 57 -4.92 -9.87 2.05
CA ALA A 57 -4.44 -10.15 0.70
C ALA A 57 -3.18 -11.05 0.67
N TYR A 58 -2.26 -10.85 1.60
CA TYR A 58 -0.93 -11.45 1.57
C TYR A 58 -0.51 -12.19 2.84
N ASN A 59 -1.22 -12.02 3.97
CA ASN A 59 -0.90 -12.42 5.35
C ASN A 59 -0.28 -11.31 6.23
N SER A 60 -0.39 -11.50 7.55
CA SER A 60 0.02 -10.52 8.56
C SER A 60 1.52 -10.21 8.61
N ASP A 61 2.38 -11.12 8.14
CA ASP A 61 3.83 -10.87 8.07
C ASP A 61 4.17 -9.86 6.97
N TYR A 62 3.49 -9.94 5.82
CA TYR A 62 3.65 -8.98 4.72
C TYR A 62 2.95 -7.64 4.97
N ALA A 63 1.97 -7.62 5.88
CA ALA A 63 1.24 -6.41 6.25
C ALA A 63 1.99 -5.50 7.24
N LYS A 64 3.13 -5.95 7.78
CA LYS A 64 3.95 -5.15 8.70
C LYS A 64 4.28 -3.80 8.08
N GLN A 65 4.12 -2.76 8.88
CA GLN A 65 4.39 -1.38 8.46
C GLN A 65 5.70 -0.91 9.05
N ASP A 66 6.43 -0.16 8.25
CA ASP A 66 7.62 0.54 8.68
C ASP A 66 7.28 1.53 9.81
N PRO A 67 7.99 1.49 10.94
CA PRO A 67 7.62 2.27 12.13
C PRO A 67 7.80 3.77 11.95
N ILE A 68 8.59 4.21 10.97
CA ILE A 68 8.87 5.63 10.72
C ILE A 68 7.86 6.15 9.69
N THR A 69 7.78 5.48 8.54
CA THR A 69 7.05 5.98 7.37
C THR A 69 5.60 5.50 7.31
N GLY A 70 5.26 4.43 8.02
CA GLY A 70 3.94 3.78 7.97
C GLY A 70 3.69 2.96 6.72
N LEU A 71 4.66 2.88 5.79
CA LEU A 71 4.52 2.09 4.57
C LEU A 71 4.46 0.59 4.90
N PRO A 72 3.58 -0.17 4.24
CA PRO A 72 3.70 -1.63 4.22
C PRO A 72 5.08 -2.04 3.71
N GLU A 73 5.64 -3.11 4.27
CA GLU A 73 6.98 -3.63 3.97
C GLU A 73 7.22 -3.78 2.47
N HIS A 74 6.23 -4.33 1.75
CA HIS A 74 6.30 -4.55 0.31
C HIS A 74 6.37 -3.25 -0.49
N ARG A 75 5.64 -2.22 -0.07
CA ARG A 75 5.70 -0.88 -0.70
C ARG A 75 7.03 -0.20 -0.42
N ARG A 76 7.52 -0.29 0.81
CA ARG A 76 8.84 0.25 1.19
C ARG A 76 9.95 -0.39 0.35
N ALA A 77 9.92 -1.71 0.17
CA ALA A 77 10.90 -2.41 -0.64
C ALA A 77 10.88 -1.95 -2.10
N LYS A 78 9.70 -1.89 -2.73
CA LYS A 78 9.54 -1.39 -4.11
C LYS A 78 10.05 0.04 -4.29
N LEU A 79 9.75 0.92 -3.36
CA LEU A 79 10.24 2.30 -3.38
C LEU A 79 11.75 2.40 -3.16
N ALA A 80 12.33 1.55 -2.30
CA ALA A 80 13.78 1.48 -2.15
C ALA A 80 14.46 1.02 -3.45
N ASP A 81 13.83 0.11 -4.20
CA ASP A 81 14.31 -0.32 -5.51
C ASP A 81 14.31 0.84 -6.51
N VAL A 82 13.22 1.63 -6.55
CA VAL A 82 13.14 2.88 -7.35
C VAL A 82 14.27 3.84 -6.96
N PHE A 83 14.47 4.08 -5.66
CA PHE A 83 15.52 4.98 -5.18
C PHE A 83 16.92 4.55 -5.67
N ARG A 84 17.22 3.25 -5.67
CA ARG A 84 18.50 2.72 -6.17
C ARG A 84 18.69 2.93 -7.67
N VAL A 85 17.61 2.99 -8.47
CA VAL A 85 17.71 3.33 -9.90
C VAL A 85 18.09 4.80 -10.08
N ILE A 86 17.60 5.68 -9.21
CA ILE A 86 17.89 7.11 -9.25
C ILE A 86 19.30 7.41 -8.71
N ASP A 87 19.70 6.78 -7.59
CA ASP A 87 21.04 6.87 -6.99
C ASP A 87 22.06 5.99 -7.73
N LYS A 88 22.38 6.37 -8.97
CA LYS A 88 23.31 5.63 -9.85
C LYS A 88 24.70 5.44 -9.25
N ASP A 89 25.13 6.39 -8.43
CA ASP A 89 26.48 6.40 -7.85
C ASP A 89 26.53 5.65 -6.50
N GLY A 90 25.37 5.19 -5.98
CA GLY A 90 25.28 4.35 -4.78
C GLY A 90 25.73 5.04 -3.49
N HIS A 91 25.61 6.37 -3.43
CA HIS A 91 26.08 7.17 -2.29
C HIS A 91 25.01 7.32 -1.18
N GLY A 92 23.83 6.74 -1.38
CA GLY A 92 22.71 6.71 -0.44
C GLY A 92 21.90 8.01 -0.40
N LYS A 93 22.15 8.91 -1.35
CA LYS A 93 21.52 10.23 -1.45
C LYS A 93 21.22 10.58 -2.91
N VAL A 94 20.30 11.51 -3.15
CA VAL A 94 19.97 11.99 -4.50
C VAL A 94 19.73 13.50 -4.45
N ALA A 95 20.24 14.27 -5.42
CA ALA A 95 19.93 15.70 -5.49
C ALA A 95 18.42 15.92 -5.73
N LEU A 96 17.80 16.84 -4.99
CA LEU A 96 16.35 17.11 -5.09
C LEU A 96 15.91 17.39 -6.55
N GLY A 97 16.69 18.16 -7.30
CA GLY A 97 16.38 18.46 -8.70
C GLY A 97 16.45 17.24 -9.63
N HIS A 98 17.32 16.26 -9.34
CA HIS A 98 17.35 14.99 -10.10
C HIS A 98 16.11 14.14 -9.78
N LEU A 99 15.71 14.10 -8.50
CA LEU A 99 14.51 13.40 -8.09
C LEU A 99 13.25 14.00 -8.73
N GLN A 100 13.14 15.33 -8.75
CA GLN A 100 12.05 16.05 -9.44
C GLN A 100 12.02 15.72 -10.93
N ALA A 101 13.16 15.87 -11.62
CA ALA A 101 13.24 15.59 -13.05
C ALA A 101 12.90 14.13 -13.38
N TYR A 102 13.31 13.20 -12.51
CA TYR A 102 12.98 11.79 -12.64
C TYR A 102 11.48 11.54 -12.47
N ALA A 103 10.88 12.08 -11.40
CA ALA A 103 9.45 11.91 -11.14
C ALA A 103 8.57 12.52 -12.23
N THR A 104 8.91 13.71 -12.75
CA THR A 104 8.20 14.31 -13.89
C THR A 104 8.34 13.48 -15.17
N LYS A 105 9.52 12.89 -15.40
CA LYS A 105 9.77 12.11 -16.61
C LYS A 105 9.13 10.71 -16.58
N HIS A 106 9.09 10.08 -15.42
CA HIS A 106 8.74 8.67 -15.25
C HIS A 106 7.45 8.45 -14.44
N GLY A 107 6.86 9.48 -13.83
CA GLY A 107 5.64 9.35 -13.00
C GLY A 107 4.49 10.23 -13.45
N GLY A 108 4.60 10.88 -14.62
CA GLY A 108 3.67 11.92 -15.08
C GLY A 108 2.25 11.46 -15.40
N SER A 109 2.00 10.14 -15.48
CA SER A 109 0.65 9.59 -15.69
C SER A 109 -0.05 9.32 -14.35
N SER A 110 0.71 8.93 -13.33
CA SER A 110 0.22 8.55 -12.00
C SER A 110 0.28 9.68 -10.97
N LEU A 111 1.15 10.67 -11.18
CA LEU A 111 1.35 11.84 -10.31
C LEU A 111 1.18 13.11 -11.15
N GLY A 112 0.12 13.88 -10.92
CA GLY A 112 -0.10 15.12 -11.65
C GLY A 112 0.99 16.17 -11.36
N ASP A 113 1.25 17.10 -12.29
CA ASP A 113 2.28 18.14 -12.11
C ASP A 113 2.05 19.00 -10.84
N GLU A 114 0.79 19.30 -10.52
CA GLU A 114 0.43 20.04 -9.29
C GLU A 114 0.65 19.20 -8.03
N GLU A 115 0.38 17.89 -8.10
CA GLU A 115 0.68 16.96 -7.02
C GLU A 115 2.18 16.86 -6.83
N LEU A 116 2.97 16.63 -7.88
CA LEU A 116 4.43 16.62 -7.82
C LEU A 116 4.99 17.92 -7.23
N ALA A 117 4.54 19.08 -7.70
CA ALA A 117 4.99 20.38 -7.20
C ALA A 117 4.65 20.58 -5.71
N SER A 118 3.40 20.29 -5.31
CA SER A 118 2.97 20.33 -3.90
C SER A 118 3.77 19.35 -3.05
N MET A 119 3.99 18.14 -3.57
CA MET A 119 4.72 17.07 -2.92
C MET A 119 6.17 17.47 -2.63
N PHE A 120 6.86 18.12 -3.58
CA PHE A 120 8.23 18.57 -3.40
C PHE A 120 8.36 19.88 -2.63
N ALA A 121 7.30 20.69 -2.53
CA ALA A 121 7.32 21.92 -1.73
C ALA A 121 7.51 21.64 -0.22
N ASP A 122 7.00 20.50 0.25
CA ASP A 122 7.20 20.03 1.63
C ASP A 122 8.57 19.39 1.87
N PHE A 123 9.38 19.22 0.82
CA PHE A 123 10.70 18.64 0.93
C PHE A 123 11.68 19.66 1.51
N HIS A 124 12.18 19.36 2.70
CA HIS A 124 13.21 20.18 3.36
C HIS A 124 14.51 19.36 3.33
N PRO A 125 15.25 19.35 2.19
CA PRO A 125 16.55 18.72 2.18
C PRO A 125 17.48 19.48 3.13
N GLY A 126 18.53 18.81 3.62
CA GLY A 126 19.51 19.46 4.48
C GLY A 126 20.30 20.55 3.74
N GLU A 127 21.33 21.08 4.38
CA GLU A 127 22.20 22.11 3.78
C GLU A 127 22.88 21.66 2.47
N ASP A 128 22.95 20.36 2.20
CA ASP A 128 23.52 19.76 0.99
C ASP A 128 22.53 19.66 -0.18
N ASN A 129 21.24 20.02 0.01
CA ASN A 129 20.17 19.83 -0.97
C ASN A 129 20.02 18.37 -1.47
N LEU A 130 20.47 17.42 -0.65
CA LEU A 130 20.38 16.00 -0.95
C LEU A 130 19.22 15.34 -0.20
N VAL A 131 18.64 14.36 -0.86
CA VAL A 131 17.52 13.54 -0.41
C VAL A 131 18.04 12.16 -0.01
N THR A 132 17.86 11.77 1.25
CA THR A 132 18.16 10.40 1.70
C THR A 132 17.04 9.43 1.32
N LEU A 133 17.33 8.13 1.34
CA LEU A 133 16.31 7.08 1.17
C LEU A 133 15.16 7.24 2.18
N GLU A 134 15.46 7.56 3.43
CA GLU A 134 14.43 7.74 4.47
C GLU A 134 13.48 8.90 4.13
N GLN A 135 14.02 10.04 3.70
CA GLN A 135 13.21 11.19 3.29
C GLN A 135 12.39 10.87 2.03
N PHE A 136 12.95 10.14 1.08
CA PHE A 136 12.25 9.64 -0.10
C PHE A 136 11.07 8.71 0.27
N LEU A 137 11.28 7.76 1.18
CA LEU A 137 10.22 6.83 1.61
C LEU A 137 9.13 7.55 2.40
N LEU A 138 9.49 8.47 3.28
CA LEU A 138 8.53 9.29 4.03
C LEU A 138 7.68 10.16 3.11
N PHE A 139 8.27 10.64 2.02
CA PHE A 139 7.56 11.37 0.98
C PHE A 139 6.56 10.46 0.26
N PHE A 140 7.01 9.33 -0.29
CA PHE A 140 6.13 8.44 -1.04
C PHE A 140 5.07 7.74 -0.16
N SER A 141 5.29 7.67 1.16
CA SER A 141 4.28 7.18 2.10
C SER A 141 3.05 8.07 2.19
N ARG A 142 3.19 9.38 1.99
CA ARG A 142 2.07 10.34 1.99
C ARG A 142 1.26 10.25 0.71
N VAL A 143 1.97 10.15 -0.41
CA VAL A 143 1.41 10.09 -1.77
C VAL A 143 0.63 8.81 -1.99
N SER A 144 1.22 7.69 -1.57
CA SER A 144 0.62 6.38 -1.80
C SER A 144 -0.40 5.97 -0.73
N ARG A 145 -0.64 6.78 0.31
CA ARG A 145 -1.48 6.37 1.44
C ARG A 145 -2.91 6.04 1.02
N THR A 146 -3.47 6.79 0.09
CA THR A 146 -4.88 6.68 -0.31
C THR A 146 -5.08 5.81 -1.55
N ILE A 147 -4.01 5.38 -2.22
CA ILE A 147 -4.11 4.61 -3.46
C ILE A 147 -4.13 3.10 -3.17
N PRO A 148 -4.96 2.32 -3.89
CA PRO A 148 -4.95 0.86 -3.80
C PRO A 148 -3.60 0.24 -4.20
N ASN A 149 -3.35 -1.01 -3.78
CA ASN A 149 -2.12 -1.72 -4.13
C ASN A 149 -1.89 -1.83 -5.65
N ALA A 150 -2.95 -2.01 -6.44
CA ALA A 150 -2.83 -2.06 -7.90
C ALA A 150 -2.33 -0.74 -8.49
N ALA A 151 -2.90 0.40 -8.06
CA ALA A 151 -2.46 1.72 -8.50
C ALA A 151 -1.04 2.04 -8.00
N PHE A 152 -0.67 1.57 -6.81
CA PHE A 152 0.70 1.68 -6.31
C PHE A 152 1.69 0.89 -7.18
N ASP A 153 1.31 -0.32 -7.62
CA ASP A 153 2.14 -1.15 -8.48
C ASP A 153 2.33 -0.52 -9.87
N GLU A 154 1.27 0.10 -10.41
CA GLU A 154 1.33 0.89 -11.65
C GLU A 154 2.28 2.09 -11.50
N LEU A 155 2.17 2.85 -10.40
CA LEU A 155 3.07 3.96 -10.09
C LEU A 155 4.54 3.50 -10.04
N VAL A 156 4.83 2.41 -9.33
CA VAL A 156 6.19 1.87 -9.25
C VAL A 156 6.68 1.41 -10.62
N ALA A 157 5.83 0.77 -11.41
CA ALA A 157 6.18 0.33 -12.77
C ALA A 157 6.51 1.54 -13.67
N GLU A 158 5.75 2.62 -13.58
CA GLU A 158 6.00 3.86 -14.32
C GLU A 158 7.36 4.46 -13.91
N LEU A 159 7.60 4.57 -12.60
CA LEU A 159 8.86 5.08 -12.06
C LEU A 159 10.06 4.19 -12.38
N MET A 160 9.88 2.95 -12.82
CA MET A 160 10.96 2.03 -13.18
C MET A 160 11.17 1.90 -14.69
N ALA A 161 10.31 2.52 -15.52
CA ALA A 161 10.34 2.45 -16.98
C ALA A 161 11.45 3.32 -17.59
#